data_AF-A0A023GKI0-F1
#
_entry.id   AF-A0A023GKI0-F1
#
_cell.length_a   1.000
_cell.length_b   1.000
_cell.length_c   1.000
_cell.angle_alpha   90.00
_cell.angle_beta   90.00
_cell.angle_gamma   90.00
#
_symmetry.space_group_name_H-M   'P 1'
#
loop_
_entity.id
_entity.type
_entity.pdbx_description
1 polymer ?
#
loop_
_entity_poly.entity_id
_entity_poly.type
_entity_poly.pdbx_seq_one_letter_code
_entity_poly.pdbx_strand_id
1 'polypeptide(L)'
;GALRALETFSQLIYTLDSGEFVVNETVIYDKPRFSHRGLLIDTSRHFSAPCIIETLDAMAYNKLNVLHWHLVDDQSFPYVSKTFPNMSKKGAYDPETHVYQPEDVQRVISEASARGIRVMAEFDTPGHTRSWGAAFPDILTTCYKGTEPNGELGPLDPSKNATYAFLARLFKEVAQVFPDQYVHLGGDEVSFDCWKSNPNITSFMREIGIAGEYEKLESYYIQRLLRLVRRTGKSYMVWQEVFDNKVEVAPDTIVHVWKQPYLTELEAVTGAGFQTLLSSCWYLDYIGYGADWKTYYQCDPQNFT
;
A
#
# COMPACT_ATOMS: atom_id res chain seq x y z
N GLY A 1 -16.06 15.85 11.03
CA GLY A 1 -16.96 17.03 10.90
C GLY A 1 -16.21 18.29 11.29
N ALA A 2 -16.14 18.58 12.59
CA ALA A 2 -15.55 19.82 13.14
C ALA A 2 -14.16 20.17 12.58
N LEU A 3 -13.21 19.22 12.52
CA LEU A 3 -11.88 19.46 11.93
C LEU A 3 -11.94 19.97 10.48
N ARG A 4 -12.88 19.48 9.67
CA ARG A 4 -13.05 19.92 8.27
C ARG A 4 -13.71 21.30 8.21
N ALA A 5 -14.61 21.59 9.14
CA ALA A 5 -15.22 22.91 9.27
C ALA A 5 -14.22 23.98 9.73
N LEU A 6 -13.29 23.64 10.62
CA LEU A 6 -12.20 24.55 11.03
C LEU A 6 -11.31 24.93 9.84
N GLU A 7 -11.00 23.98 8.96
CA GLU A 7 -10.27 24.26 7.73
C GLU A 7 -11.06 25.14 6.76
N THR A 8 -12.36 24.90 6.60
CA THR A 8 -13.18 25.82 5.80
C THR A 8 -13.26 27.20 6.44
N PHE A 9 -13.35 27.28 7.77
CA PHE A 9 -13.43 28.54 8.50
C PHE A 9 -12.12 29.35 8.40
N SER A 10 -10.96 28.70 8.49
CA SER A 10 -9.66 29.39 8.33
C SER A 10 -9.54 30.03 6.94
N GLN A 11 -10.07 29.39 5.89
CA GLN A 11 -10.09 29.90 4.51
C GLN A 11 -11.08 31.06 4.28
N LEU A 12 -12.05 31.27 5.19
CA LEU A 12 -13.01 32.38 5.11
C LEU A 12 -12.47 33.68 5.72
N ILE A 13 -11.42 33.59 6.53
CA ILE A 13 -10.76 34.76 7.12
C ILE A 13 -9.85 35.38 6.08
N TYR A 14 -10.00 36.67 5.84
CA TYR A 14 -9.12 37.44 4.98
C TYR A 14 -8.71 38.76 5.62
N THR A 15 -7.61 39.34 5.15
CA THR A 15 -7.04 40.57 5.70
C THR A 15 -7.33 41.73 4.76
N LEU A 16 -7.80 42.85 5.31
CA LEU A 16 -7.96 44.10 4.56
C LEU A 16 -6.61 44.81 4.40
N ASP A 17 -6.52 45.78 3.48
CA ASP A 17 -5.32 46.64 3.33
C ASP A 17 -4.98 47.41 4.62
N SER A 18 -5.96 47.60 5.51
CA SER A 18 -5.80 48.18 6.85
C SER A 18 -5.09 47.25 7.85
N GLY A 19 -4.92 45.97 7.53
CA GLY A 19 -4.37 44.95 8.42
C GLY A 19 -5.40 44.27 9.33
N GLU A 20 -6.69 44.61 9.20
CA GLU A 20 -7.77 44.00 9.99
C GLU A 20 -8.15 42.62 9.43
N PHE A 21 -8.34 41.64 10.32
CA PHE A 21 -8.89 40.33 9.98
C PHE A 21 -10.41 40.38 9.95
N VAL A 22 -11.01 39.96 8.85
CA VAL A 22 -12.45 39.99 8.65
C VAL A 22 -12.98 38.66 8.11
N VAL A 23 -14.27 38.44 8.30
CA VAL A 23 -15.02 37.30 7.77
C VAL A 23 -16.44 37.75 7.44
N ASN A 24 -16.99 37.31 6.31
CA ASN A 24 -18.36 37.64 5.94
C ASN A 24 -19.36 36.75 6.68
N GLU A 25 -20.55 37.28 6.95
CA GLU A 25 -21.69 36.45 7.34
C GLU A 25 -21.95 35.40 6.25
N THR A 26 -21.93 34.13 6.64
CA THR A 26 -22.05 33.02 5.68
C THR A 26 -22.67 31.79 6.35
N VAL A 27 -23.35 30.97 5.55
CA VAL A 27 -23.94 29.70 5.96
C VAL A 27 -23.48 28.63 4.97
N ILE A 28 -22.77 27.61 5.46
CA ILE A 28 -22.19 26.54 4.65
C ILE A 28 -22.72 25.18 5.12
N TYR A 29 -23.19 24.37 4.17
CA TYR A 29 -23.47 22.95 4.35
C TYR A 29 -22.50 22.16 3.48
N ASP A 30 -21.69 21.29 4.09
CA ASP A 30 -20.62 20.58 3.38
C ASP A 30 -20.52 19.11 3.81
N LYS A 31 -20.19 18.23 2.86
CA LYS A 31 -19.91 16.81 3.07
C LYS A 31 -19.04 16.26 1.92
N PRO A 32 -18.17 15.27 2.18
CA PRO A 32 -17.36 14.68 1.11
C PRO A 32 -18.23 13.80 0.20
N ARG A 33 -17.97 13.85 -1.12
CA ARG A 33 -18.56 12.92 -2.11
C ARG A 33 -18.11 11.48 -1.88
N PHE A 34 -16.83 11.27 -1.58
CA PHE A 34 -16.22 9.97 -1.31
C PHE A 34 -15.62 9.92 0.10
N SER A 35 -15.81 8.80 0.80
CA SER A 35 -15.37 8.63 2.18
C SER A 35 -13.87 8.35 2.31
N HIS A 36 -13.26 7.67 1.33
CA HIS A 36 -11.83 7.39 1.24
C HIS A 36 -11.16 8.44 0.33
N ARG A 37 -10.29 9.27 0.88
CA ARG A 37 -9.51 10.29 0.14
C ARG A 37 -8.05 10.20 0.58
N GLY A 38 -7.30 9.41 -0.18
CA GLY A 38 -5.95 8.97 0.17
C GLY A 38 -4.84 9.81 -0.46
N LEU A 39 -3.68 9.81 0.18
CA LEU A 39 -2.40 10.19 -0.42
C LEU A 39 -1.40 9.07 -0.13
N LEU A 40 -0.74 8.56 -1.17
CA LEU A 40 0.33 7.57 -1.03
C LEU A 40 1.67 8.26 -0.84
N ILE A 41 2.44 7.77 0.14
CA ILE A 41 3.86 8.08 0.28
C ILE A 41 4.67 6.79 0.15
N ASP A 42 5.72 6.83 -0.66
CA ASP A 42 6.70 5.75 -0.79
C ASP A 42 7.94 6.12 0.01
N THR A 43 8.15 5.39 1.11
CA THR A 43 9.31 5.59 1.98
C THR A 43 10.37 4.51 1.82
N SER A 44 10.20 3.63 0.83
CA SER A 44 11.12 2.55 0.53
C SER A 44 12.13 2.93 -0.54
N ARG A 45 11.67 3.48 -1.67
CA ARG A 45 12.56 3.89 -2.78
C ARG A 45 13.49 5.02 -2.33
N HIS A 46 13.00 5.88 -1.45
CA HIS A 46 13.78 6.87 -0.73
C HIS A 46 13.26 7.00 0.70
N PHE A 47 14.15 7.00 1.69
CA PHE A 47 13.76 7.26 3.07
C PHE A 47 13.34 8.72 3.26
N SER A 48 12.21 8.97 3.91
CA SER A 48 11.69 10.31 4.15
C SER A 48 11.03 10.40 5.53
N ALA A 49 11.79 10.68 6.59
CA ALA A 49 11.25 10.79 7.95
C ALA A 49 10.75 12.20 8.33
N PRO A 50 11.49 13.29 8.07
CA PRO A 50 11.05 14.61 8.52
C PRO A 50 9.77 15.13 7.84
N CYS A 51 9.53 14.73 6.58
CA CYS A 51 8.47 15.32 5.76
C CYS A 51 7.06 14.72 5.97
N ILE A 52 6.92 13.59 6.68
CA ILE A 52 5.62 12.92 6.82
C ILE A 52 4.63 13.79 7.61
N ILE A 53 5.09 14.45 8.67
CA ILE A 53 4.21 15.28 9.50
C ILE A 53 3.74 16.53 8.74
N GLU A 54 4.63 17.16 7.98
CA GLU A 54 4.28 18.29 7.11
C GLU A 54 3.30 17.87 6.01
N THR A 55 3.44 16.64 5.50
CA THR A 55 2.49 16.06 4.55
C THR A 55 1.13 15.83 5.20
N LEU A 56 1.07 15.37 6.45
CA LEU A 56 -0.17 15.24 7.20
C LEU A 56 -0.86 16.60 7.43
N ASP A 57 -0.09 17.66 7.67
CA ASP A 57 -0.62 19.04 7.71
C ASP A 57 -1.25 19.43 6.36
N ALA A 58 -0.51 19.25 5.27
CA ALA A 58 -1.02 19.54 3.92
C ALA A 58 -2.27 18.72 3.56
N MET A 59 -2.30 17.44 3.95
CA MET A 59 -3.47 16.58 3.80
C MET A 59 -4.69 17.12 4.56
N ALA A 60 -4.49 17.64 5.78
CA ALA A 60 -5.56 18.22 6.59
C ALA A 60 -6.15 19.46 5.91
N TYR A 61 -5.29 20.35 5.39
CA TYR A 61 -5.72 21.55 4.64
C TYR A 61 -6.55 21.18 3.40
N ASN A 62 -6.16 20.11 2.71
CA ASN A 62 -6.86 19.59 1.54
C ASN A 62 -8.00 18.61 1.87
N LYS A 63 -8.38 18.49 3.15
CA LYS A 63 -9.46 17.62 3.63
C LYS A 63 -9.30 16.13 3.25
N LEU A 64 -8.07 15.67 2.97
CA LEU A 64 -7.74 14.25 2.83
C LEU A 64 -7.84 13.53 4.19
N ASN A 65 -8.01 12.21 4.17
CA ASN A 65 -8.26 11.46 5.40
C ASN A 65 -7.66 10.06 5.46
N VAL A 66 -6.84 9.67 4.48
CA VAL A 66 -6.08 8.42 4.53
C VAL A 66 -4.64 8.71 4.08
N LEU A 67 -3.68 8.43 4.95
CA LEU A 67 -2.28 8.28 4.57
C LEU A 67 -2.09 6.82 4.16
N HIS A 68 -1.88 6.57 2.88
CA HIS A 68 -1.44 5.27 2.37
C HIS A 68 0.07 5.25 2.49
N TRP A 69 0.57 4.57 3.51
CA TRP A 69 2.00 4.52 3.77
C TRP A 69 2.57 3.26 3.16
N HIS A 70 3.26 3.40 2.02
CA HIS A 70 4.03 2.35 1.39
C HIS A 70 5.41 2.28 2.08
N LEU A 71 5.49 1.48 3.15
CA LEU A 71 6.61 1.51 4.09
C LEU A 71 7.88 0.85 3.53
N VAL A 72 7.72 -0.24 2.79
CA VAL A 72 8.79 -1.16 2.38
C VAL A 72 8.56 -1.62 0.94
N ASP A 73 9.64 -1.88 0.20
CA ASP A 73 9.65 -2.33 -1.20
C ASP A 73 11.01 -3.01 -1.48
N ASP A 74 11.37 -3.22 -2.74
CA ASP A 74 12.61 -3.87 -3.16
C ASP A 74 13.88 -3.19 -2.63
N GLN A 75 13.89 -1.85 -2.61
CA GLN A 75 15.10 -1.08 -2.35
C GLN A 75 15.42 -0.95 -0.86
N SER A 76 14.41 -0.82 0.01
CA SER A 76 14.67 -0.74 1.44
C SER A 76 13.54 -1.26 2.34
N PHE A 77 13.94 -1.67 3.55
CA PHE A 77 13.06 -2.06 4.65
C PHE A 77 13.30 -1.15 5.86
N PRO A 78 12.79 0.10 5.87
CA PRO A 78 13.05 1.05 6.95
C PRO A 78 12.23 0.77 8.23
N TYR A 79 11.15 -0.01 8.15
CA TYR A 79 10.30 -0.31 9.31
C TYR A 79 11.01 -1.18 10.37
N VAL A 80 11.16 -0.69 11.59
CA VAL A 80 11.77 -1.45 12.70
C VAL A 80 10.74 -2.39 13.33
N SER A 81 10.73 -3.64 12.86
CA SER A 81 9.89 -4.68 13.47
C SER A 81 10.44 -5.13 14.83
N LYS A 82 9.58 -5.21 15.84
CA LYS A 82 9.94 -5.78 17.16
C LYS A 82 10.10 -7.30 17.07
N THR A 83 9.30 -7.95 16.25
CA THR A 83 9.27 -9.40 16.04
C THR A 83 10.44 -9.85 15.17
N PHE A 84 10.84 -9.02 14.21
CA PHE A 84 11.96 -9.29 13.30
C PHE A 84 12.94 -8.12 13.21
N PRO A 85 13.73 -7.84 14.27
CA PRO A 85 14.66 -6.70 14.28
C PRO A 85 15.72 -6.74 13.18
N ASN A 86 16.01 -7.93 12.64
CA ASN A 86 16.97 -8.08 11.55
C ASN A 86 16.47 -7.52 10.21
N MET A 87 15.16 -7.33 10.03
CA MET A 87 14.59 -6.81 8.78
C MET A 87 15.17 -5.43 8.46
N SER A 88 15.02 -4.45 9.36
CA SER A 88 15.58 -3.12 9.15
C SER A 88 17.11 -3.10 9.30
N LYS A 89 17.69 -3.88 10.22
CA LYS A 89 19.15 -3.93 10.41
C LYS A 89 19.92 -4.34 9.15
N LYS A 90 19.30 -5.11 8.25
CA LYS A 90 19.94 -5.61 7.03
C LYS A 90 19.29 -5.11 5.74
N GLY A 91 18.02 -4.73 5.79
CA GLY A 91 17.23 -4.31 4.63
C GLY A 91 17.04 -2.80 4.51
N ALA A 92 17.28 -2.00 5.55
CA ALA A 92 17.26 -0.54 5.43
C ALA A 92 18.52 -0.02 4.72
N TYR A 93 18.45 1.18 4.15
CA TYR A 93 19.62 1.86 3.57
C TYR A 93 20.74 2.06 4.60
N ASP A 94 20.35 2.44 5.82
CA ASP A 94 21.23 2.55 6.96
C ASP A 94 20.44 2.14 8.22
N PRO A 95 20.94 1.21 9.04
CA PRO A 95 20.17 0.61 10.13
C PRO A 95 19.95 1.54 11.33
N GLU A 96 20.62 2.70 11.37
CA GLU A 96 20.50 3.66 12.47
C GLU A 96 19.77 4.93 12.05
N THR A 97 20.05 5.44 10.86
CA THR A 97 19.60 6.76 10.40
C THR A 97 18.44 6.71 9.41
N HIS A 98 18.27 5.61 8.67
CA HIS A 98 17.25 5.46 7.63
C HIS A 98 16.22 4.40 8.03
N VAL A 99 15.72 4.53 9.26
CA VAL A 99 14.75 3.60 9.85
C VAL A 99 13.62 4.37 10.54
N TYR A 100 12.43 3.78 10.55
CA TYR A 100 11.30 4.22 11.37
C TYR A 100 11.28 3.40 12.65
N GLN A 101 11.72 4.01 13.74
CA GLN A 101 11.63 3.41 15.06
C GLN A 101 10.16 3.26 15.48
N PRO A 102 9.84 2.37 16.43
CA PRO A 102 8.48 2.25 16.94
C PRO A 102 7.88 3.59 17.38
N GLU A 103 8.69 4.48 17.97
CA GLU A 103 8.29 5.81 18.41
C GLU A 103 7.93 6.72 17.23
N ASP A 104 8.65 6.63 16.10
CA ASP A 104 8.35 7.39 14.89
C ASP A 104 7.01 6.97 14.30
N VAL A 105 6.77 5.66 14.21
CA VAL A 105 5.50 5.10 13.72
C VAL A 105 4.33 5.54 14.61
N GLN A 106 4.49 5.46 15.94
CA GLN A 106 3.47 5.93 16.87
C GLN A 106 3.22 7.44 16.77
N ARG A 107 4.27 8.24 16.56
CA ARG A 107 4.14 9.69 16.33
C ARG A 107 3.33 9.97 15.06
N VAL A 108 3.64 9.33 13.94
CA VAL A 108 2.88 9.50 12.68
C VAL A 108 1.41 9.14 12.88
N ILE A 109 1.12 8.01 13.54
CA ILE A 109 -0.26 7.58 13.84
C ILE A 109 -0.99 8.62 14.71
N SER A 110 -0.34 9.12 15.76
CA SER A 110 -0.93 10.13 16.66
C SER A 110 -1.20 11.45 15.94
N GLU A 111 -0.23 11.95 15.17
CA GLU A 111 -0.35 13.20 14.41
C GLU A 111 -1.42 13.11 13.32
N ALA A 112 -1.52 11.97 12.63
CA ALA A 112 -2.58 11.72 11.65
C ALA A 112 -3.96 11.70 12.33
N SER A 113 -4.08 11.01 13.48
CA SER A 113 -5.32 10.92 14.25
C SER A 113 -5.82 12.30 14.71
N ALA A 114 -4.92 13.18 15.18
CA ALA A 114 -5.24 14.55 15.57
C ALA A 114 -5.87 15.38 14.42
N ARG A 115 -5.59 15.02 13.17
CA ARG A 115 -6.12 15.65 11.95
C ARG A 115 -7.27 14.87 11.31
N GLY A 116 -7.73 13.80 11.95
CA GLY A 116 -8.76 12.90 11.42
C GLY A 116 -8.30 12.16 10.16
N ILE A 117 -7.02 11.82 10.08
CA ILE A 117 -6.39 11.04 9.01
C ILE A 117 -6.11 9.63 9.54
N ARG A 118 -6.52 8.63 8.78
CA ARG A 118 -6.22 7.22 9.01
C ARG A 118 -4.82 6.90 8.46
N VAL A 119 -4.06 6.04 9.13
CA VAL A 119 -2.79 5.54 8.60
C VAL A 119 -3.00 4.10 8.15
N MET A 120 -3.06 3.90 6.83
CA MET A 120 -3.17 2.60 6.19
C MET A 120 -1.76 2.16 5.80
N ALA A 121 -1.22 1.18 6.51
CA ALA A 121 0.10 0.64 6.22
C ALA A 121 0.02 -0.35 5.06
N GLU A 122 1.02 -0.30 4.20
CA GLU A 122 1.27 -1.28 3.15
C GLU A 122 2.59 -2.01 3.40
N PHE A 123 2.52 -3.34 3.28
CA PHE A 123 3.66 -4.25 3.24
C PHE A 123 3.45 -5.17 2.04
N ASP A 124 3.95 -4.73 0.88
CA ASP A 124 3.69 -5.40 -0.39
C ASP A 124 4.31 -6.80 -0.45
N THR A 125 3.53 -7.78 -0.90
CA THR A 125 3.97 -9.15 -1.15
C THR A 125 3.06 -9.82 -2.19
N PRO A 126 3.55 -10.81 -2.98
CA PRO A 126 4.88 -11.42 -2.93
C PRO A 126 5.95 -10.71 -3.77
N GLY A 127 5.56 -9.78 -4.65
CA GLY A 127 6.45 -8.86 -5.35
C GLY A 127 7.11 -7.87 -4.38
N HIS A 128 7.93 -6.95 -4.91
CA HIS A 128 8.45 -5.81 -4.14
C HIS A 128 9.12 -6.17 -2.79
N THR A 129 9.80 -7.33 -2.73
CA THR A 129 10.32 -7.90 -1.48
C THR A 129 11.83 -8.12 -1.45
N ARG A 130 12.60 -7.61 -2.42
CA ARG A 130 14.07 -7.81 -2.44
C ARG A 130 14.76 -7.41 -1.13
N SER A 131 14.37 -6.29 -0.50
CA SER A 131 14.95 -5.82 0.77
C SER A 131 14.71 -6.80 1.94
N TRP A 132 13.66 -7.62 1.87
CA TRP A 132 13.30 -8.60 2.89
C TRP A 132 14.28 -9.77 2.88
N GLY A 133 14.76 -10.14 1.69
CA GLY A 133 15.76 -11.19 1.46
C GLY A 133 17.13 -10.89 2.06
N ALA A 134 17.46 -9.62 2.29
CA ALA A 134 18.70 -9.26 2.98
C ALA A 134 18.75 -9.81 4.42
N ALA A 135 17.59 -9.87 5.09
CA ALA A 135 17.47 -10.42 6.43
C ALA A 135 17.10 -11.90 6.46
N PHE A 136 16.19 -12.32 5.57
CA PHE A 136 15.68 -13.68 5.49
C PHE A 136 15.73 -14.17 4.03
N PRO A 137 16.91 -14.57 3.52
CA PRO A 137 17.04 -15.00 2.13
C PRO A 137 16.19 -16.25 1.83
N ASP A 138 15.96 -17.11 2.83
CA ASP A 138 15.24 -18.37 2.67
C ASP A 138 13.74 -18.22 2.33
N ILE A 139 13.15 -17.05 2.59
CA ILE A 139 11.73 -16.79 2.27
C ILE A 139 11.54 -16.21 0.86
N LEU A 140 12.60 -15.82 0.16
CA LEU A 140 12.56 -15.43 -1.25
C LEU A 140 12.88 -16.64 -2.15
N THR A 141 12.46 -16.52 -3.40
CA THR A 141 12.77 -17.51 -4.43
C THR A 141 14.19 -17.30 -4.94
N THR A 142 15.03 -18.33 -4.91
CA THR A 142 16.31 -18.34 -5.63
C THR A 142 16.07 -18.50 -7.12
N CYS A 143 16.57 -17.59 -7.95
CA CYS A 143 16.43 -17.66 -9.40
C CYS A 143 17.54 -18.54 -10.02
N TYR A 144 17.23 -19.17 -11.15
CA TYR A 144 18.12 -20.11 -11.84
C TYR A 144 18.37 -19.67 -13.28
N LYS A 145 19.57 -19.97 -13.78
CA LYS A 145 19.92 -19.88 -15.20
C LYS A 145 20.39 -21.24 -15.67
N GLY A 146 19.49 -21.98 -16.34
CA GLY A 146 19.71 -23.40 -16.62
C GLY A 146 19.56 -24.23 -15.34
N THR A 147 20.58 -24.99 -14.96
CA THR A 147 20.55 -25.85 -13.77
C THR A 147 21.15 -25.22 -12.52
N GLU A 148 21.81 -24.07 -12.65
CA GLU A 148 22.54 -23.43 -11.55
C GLU A 148 21.81 -22.17 -11.04
N PRO A 149 21.87 -21.89 -9.73
CA PRO A 149 21.44 -20.61 -9.18
C PRO A 149 22.20 -19.45 -9.82
N ASN A 150 21.50 -18.40 -10.23
CA ASN A 150 22.14 -17.24 -10.87
C ASN A 150 22.61 -16.16 -9.86
N GLY A 151 22.39 -16.39 -8.56
CA GLY A 151 22.73 -15.45 -7.48
C GLY A 151 21.67 -14.39 -7.19
N GLU A 152 20.59 -14.33 -7.97
CA GLU A 152 19.49 -13.39 -7.79
C GLU A 152 18.35 -14.01 -6.96
N LEU A 153 17.61 -13.15 -6.26
CA LEU A 153 16.38 -13.48 -5.57
C LEU A 153 15.20 -12.80 -6.27
N GLY A 154 14.11 -13.54 -6.41
CA GLY A 154 12.83 -13.05 -6.95
C GLY A 154 11.76 -12.88 -5.86
N PRO A 155 10.47 -12.97 -6.22
CA PRO A 155 9.38 -12.84 -5.27
C PRO A 155 9.45 -13.84 -4.11
N LEU A 156 8.69 -13.58 -3.05
CA LEU A 156 8.54 -14.52 -1.93
C LEU A 156 8.23 -15.93 -2.44
N ASP A 157 8.83 -16.94 -1.82
CA ASP A 157 8.68 -18.34 -2.19
C ASP A 157 7.36 -18.91 -1.63
N PRO A 158 6.35 -19.14 -2.48
CA PRO A 158 5.02 -19.57 -2.04
C PRO A 158 4.96 -21.06 -1.71
N SER A 159 6.00 -21.84 -2.04
CA SER A 159 6.08 -23.28 -1.77
C SER A 159 6.49 -23.58 -0.33
N LYS A 160 7.13 -22.63 0.36
CA LYS A 160 7.69 -22.83 1.71
C LYS A 160 6.72 -22.45 2.80
N ASN A 161 6.50 -23.36 3.75
CA ASN A 161 5.73 -23.06 4.97
C ASN A 161 6.40 -22.01 5.87
N ALA A 162 7.73 -21.88 5.80
CA ALA A 162 8.48 -20.84 6.51
C ALA A 162 8.04 -19.43 6.10
N THR A 163 7.74 -19.21 4.82
CA THR A 163 7.21 -17.93 4.29
C THR A 163 5.92 -17.54 5.02
N TYR A 164 4.95 -18.46 5.10
CA TYR A 164 3.68 -18.19 5.78
C TYR A 164 3.81 -18.06 7.30
N ALA A 165 4.73 -18.79 7.92
CA ALA A 165 5.01 -18.63 9.35
C ALA A 165 5.62 -17.25 9.67
N PHE A 166 6.49 -16.75 8.79
CA PHE A 166 7.03 -15.40 8.85
C PHE A 166 5.91 -14.35 8.70
N LEU A 167 5.11 -14.43 7.63
CA LEU A 167 4.01 -13.51 7.35
C LEU A 167 2.97 -13.49 8.47
N ALA A 168 2.61 -14.65 9.02
CA ALA A 168 1.66 -14.74 10.12
C ALA A 168 2.13 -13.95 11.36
N ARG A 169 3.43 -13.98 11.65
CA ARG A 169 4.02 -13.25 12.78
C ARG A 169 4.17 -11.76 12.47
N LEU A 170 4.58 -11.41 11.26
CA LEU A 170 4.72 -10.01 10.84
C LEU A 170 3.36 -9.31 10.84
N PHE A 171 2.35 -9.86 10.17
CA PHE A 171 1.03 -9.24 10.11
C PHE A 171 0.28 -9.24 11.44
N LYS A 172 0.62 -10.15 12.37
CA LYS A 172 0.16 -10.05 13.76
C LYS A 172 0.71 -8.79 14.44
N GLU A 173 1.98 -8.47 14.23
CA GLU A 173 2.58 -7.24 14.74
C GLU A 173 1.99 -6.01 14.04
N VAL A 174 1.92 -6.01 12.70
CA VAL A 174 1.33 -4.90 11.94
C VAL A 174 -0.09 -4.59 12.43
N ALA A 175 -0.91 -5.61 12.66
CA ALA A 175 -2.26 -5.45 13.18
C ALA A 175 -2.32 -4.84 14.60
N GLN A 176 -1.27 -5.03 15.41
CA GLN A 176 -1.15 -4.44 16.75
C GLN A 176 -0.61 -3.01 16.71
N VAL A 177 0.31 -2.71 15.80
CA VAL A 177 0.97 -1.41 15.68
C VAL A 177 0.07 -0.38 15.01
N PHE A 178 -0.60 -0.77 13.93
CA PHE A 178 -1.45 0.13 13.13
C PHE A 178 -2.92 -0.06 13.53
N PRO A 179 -3.57 0.97 14.10
CA PRO A 179 -4.93 0.85 14.61
C PRO A 179 -6.00 0.81 13.51
N ASP A 180 -5.69 1.24 12.28
CA ASP A 180 -6.65 1.26 11.18
C ASP A 180 -7.24 -0.12 10.89
N GLN A 181 -8.53 -0.19 10.53
CA GLN A 181 -9.19 -1.47 10.27
C GLN A 181 -8.62 -2.19 9.03
N TYR A 182 -8.04 -1.45 8.09
CA TYR A 182 -7.51 -1.97 6.84
C TYR A 182 -5.99 -1.95 6.82
N VAL A 183 -5.42 -2.98 6.21
CA VAL A 183 -4.00 -3.05 5.82
C VAL A 183 -3.96 -3.26 4.31
N HIS A 184 -3.07 -2.55 3.60
CA HIS A 184 -2.85 -2.82 2.18
C HIS A 184 -1.86 -3.97 2.07
N LEU A 185 -2.24 -5.03 1.34
CA LEU A 185 -1.41 -6.23 1.20
C LEU A 185 -0.60 -6.24 -0.10
N GLY A 186 -0.75 -5.20 -0.90
CA GLY A 186 -0.06 -5.07 -2.17
C GLY A 186 -0.58 -6.08 -3.19
N GLY A 187 0.36 -6.83 -3.77
CA GLY A 187 0.09 -7.91 -4.71
C GLY A 187 0.12 -7.46 -6.16
N ASP A 188 0.86 -6.41 -6.48
CA ASP A 188 1.09 -5.90 -7.82
C ASP A 188 2.39 -6.46 -8.44
N GLU A 189 2.49 -6.31 -9.77
CA GLU A 189 3.70 -6.50 -10.59
C GLU A 189 4.54 -7.77 -10.32
N VAL A 190 3.90 -8.86 -9.90
CA VAL A 190 4.60 -10.10 -9.58
C VAL A 190 5.18 -10.74 -10.85
N SER A 191 6.51 -10.67 -10.99
CA SER A 191 7.21 -11.40 -12.06
C SER A 191 7.30 -12.89 -11.77
N PHE A 192 6.74 -13.72 -12.66
CA PHE A 192 6.79 -15.18 -12.53
C PHE A 192 8.09 -15.82 -13.04
N ASP A 193 9.01 -15.06 -13.62
CA ASP A 193 10.19 -15.61 -14.31
C ASP A 193 11.13 -16.35 -13.35
N CYS A 194 11.33 -15.80 -12.16
CA CYS A 194 12.14 -16.46 -11.13
C CYS A 194 11.47 -17.75 -10.62
N TRP A 195 10.15 -17.75 -10.42
CA TRP A 195 9.39 -18.96 -10.08
C TRP A 195 9.50 -20.02 -11.17
N LYS A 196 9.38 -19.61 -12.45
CA LYS A 196 9.54 -20.49 -13.62
C LYS A 196 10.91 -21.13 -13.69
N SER A 197 11.94 -20.39 -13.32
CA SER A 197 13.31 -20.90 -13.32
C SER A 197 13.58 -21.92 -12.21
N ASN A 198 12.84 -21.87 -11.10
CA ASN A 198 13.18 -22.62 -9.89
C ASN A 198 12.66 -24.08 -9.91
N PRO A 199 13.53 -25.10 -9.85
CA PRO A 199 13.13 -26.51 -9.94
C PRO A 199 12.27 -26.98 -8.74
N ASN A 200 12.46 -26.40 -7.55
CA ASN A 200 11.68 -26.77 -6.37
C ASN A 200 10.24 -26.25 -6.49
N ILE A 201 10.06 -25.02 -6.97
CA ILE A 201 8.74 -24.44 -7.20
C ILE A 201 8.01 -25.21 -8.31
N THR A 202 8.68 -25.50 -9.43
CA THR A 202 8.06 -26.31 -10.50
C THR A 202 7.71 -27.74 -10.05
N SER A 203 8.45 -28.33 -9.12
CA SER A 203 8.07 -29.59 -8.48
C SER A 203 6.85 -29.43 -7.59
N PHE A 204 6.84 -28.42 -6.72
CA PHE A 204 5.72 -28.12 -5.84
C PHE A 204 4.42 -27.87 -6.63
N MET A 205 4.48 -27.10 -7.72
CA MET A 205 3.32 -26.86 -8.58
C MET A 205 2.77 -28.15 -9.20
N ARG A 206 3.63 -29.13 -9.54
CA ARG A 206 3.19 -30.46 -10.00
C ARG A 206 2.50 -31.23 -8.89
N GLU A 207 3.02 -31.16 -7.66
CA GLU A 207 2.44 -31.84 -6.49
C GLU A 207 1.03 -31.33 -6.15
N ILE A 208 0.80 -30.02 -6.29
CA ILE A 208 -0.52 -29.42 -6.01
C ILE A 208 -1.42 -29.30 -7.26
N GLY A 209 -0.98 -29.83 -8.41
CA GLY A 209 -1.80 -29.96 -9.61
C GLY A 209 -2.02 -28.67 -10.43
N ILE A 210 -1.11 -27.69 -10.35
CA ILE A 210 -1.19 -26.41 -11.10
C ILE A 210 0.01 -26.19 -12.02
N ALA A 211 0.65 -27.27 -12.47
CA ALA A 211 1.90 -27.21 -13.22
C ALA A 211 1.81 -26.26 -14.44
N GLY A 212 2.72 -25.28 -14.50
CA GLY A 212 2.78 -24.29 -15.59
C GLY A 212 1.86 -23.09 -15.45
N GLU A 213 0.91 -23.10 -14.50
CA GLU A 213 -0.05 -22.00 -14.26
C GLU A 213 0.40 -21.15 -13.07
N TYR A 214 1.28 -20.17 -13.31
CA TYR A 214 1.91 -19.38 -12.23
C TYR A 214 0.98 -18.34 -11.61
N GLU A 215 -0.04 -17.90 -12.35
CA GLU A 215 -1.15 -17.09 -11.85
C GLU A 215 -1.92 -17.84 -10.74
N LYS A 216 -2.06 -19.17 -10.88
CA LYS A 216 -2.64 -20.01 -9.82
C LYS A 216 -1.71 -20.17 -8.62
N LEU A 217 -0.39 -20.10 -8.82
CA LEU A 217 0.57 -20.14 -7.72
C LEU A 217 0.54 -18.83 -6.92
N GLU A 218 0.44 -17.69 -7.60
CA GLU A 218 0.16 -16.41 -6.97
C GLU A 218 -1.18 -16.43 -6.22
N SER A 219 -2.24 -16.95 -6.85
CA SER A 219 -3.54 -17.14 -6.20
C SER A 219 -3.42 -17.96 -4.91
N TYR A 220 -2.68 -19.07 -4.97
CA TYR A 220 -2.40 -19.91 -3.81
C TYR A 220 -1.71 -19.15 -2.67
N TYR A 221 -0.72 -18.32 -3.01
CA TYR A 221 -0.02 -17.47 -2.05
C TYR A 221 -0.96 -16.45 -1.41
N ILE A 222 -1.66 -15.66 -2.23
CA ILE A 222 -2.50 -14.55 -1.77
C ILE A 222 -3.62 -15.09 -0.90
N GLN A 223 -4.32 -16.15 -1.29
CA GLN A 223 -5.37 -16.76 -0.46
C GLN A 223 -4.88 -17.24 0.91
N ARG A 224 -3.63 -17.71 1.01
CA ARG A 224 -3.02 -18.04 2.31
C ARG A 224 -2.74 -16.78 3.12
N LEU A 225 -2.20 -15.74 2.50
CA LEU A 225 -1.97 -14.44 3.15
C LEU A 225 -3.29 -13.83 3.67
N LEU A 226 -4.34 -13.76 2.85
CA LEU A 226 -5.65 -13.22 3.24
C LEU A 226 -6.22 -13.94 4.48
N ARG A 227 -6.08 -15.27 4.55
CA ARG A 227 -6.50 -16.06 5.71
C ARG A 227 -5.68 -15.75 6.97
N LEU A 228 -4.39 -15.46 6.83
CA LEU A 228 -3.54 -15.07 7.95
C LEU A 228 -3.94 -13.69 8.50
N VAL A 229 -4.12 -12.71 7.61
CA VAL A 229 -4.51 -11.34 7.98
C VAL A 229 -5.89 -11.33 8.62
N ARG A 230 -6.87 -12.09 8.10
CA ARG A 230 -8.20 -12.20 8.72
C ARG A 230 -8.19 -12.66 10.17
N ARG A 231 -7.26 -13.55 10.54
CA ARG A 231 -7.13 -14.05 11.92
C ARG A 231 -6.67 -12.97 12.89
N THR A 232 -6.14 -11.84 12.41
CA THR A 232 -5.79 -10.70 13.26
C THR A 232 -6.98 -9.77 13.52
N GLY A 233 -8.12 -9.99 12.86
CA GLY A 233 -9.31 -9.14 12.93
C GLY A 233 -9.28 -7.93 11.98
N LYS A 234 -8.21 -7.77 11.19
CA LYS A 234 -8.09 -6.72 10.19
C LYS A 234 -8.77 -7.12 8.88
N SER A 235 -9.31 -6.12 8.20
CA SER A 235 -9.70 -6.18 6.79
C SER A 235 -8.50 -5.81 5.92
N TYR A 236 -8.61 -6.01 4.60
CA TYR A 236 -7.49 -5.76 3.70
C TYR A 236 -7.92 -5.12 2.39
N MET A 237 -6.95 -4.45 1.76
CA MET A 237 -7.02 -3.92 0.41
C MET A 237 -5.89 -4.54 -0.41
N VAL A 238 -6.09 -4.65 -1.72
CA VAL A 238 -5.14 -5.24 -2.67
C VAL A 238 -5.06 -4.39 -3.93
N TRP A 239 -3.91 -4.42 -4.61
CA TRP A 239 -3.81 -3.88 -5.97
C TRP A 239 -4.63 -4.72 -6.96
N GLN A 240 -4.92 -4.14 -8.13
CA GLN A 240 -5.84 -4.72 -9.11
C GLN A 240 -5.41 -6.09 -9.63
N GLU A 241 -4.12 -6.38 -9.69
CA GLU A 241 -3.58 -7.64 -10.21
C GLU A 241 -4.20 -8.87 -9.53
N VAL A 242 -4.50 -8.77 -8.23
CA VAL A 242 -5.17 -9.83 -7.48
C VAL A 242 -6.56 -10.16 -8.06
N PHE A 243 -7.28 -9.13 -8.50
CA PHE A 243 -8.56 -9.30 -9.20
C PHE A 243 -8.38 -9.72 -10.66
N ASP A 244 -7.40 -9.14 -11.36
CA ASP A 244 -7.11 -9.41 -12.77
C ASP A 244 -6.75 -10.88 -12.97
N ASN A 245 -5.91 -11.42 -12.09
CA ASN A 245 -5.43 -12.81 -12.07
C ASN A 245 -6.45 -13.80 -11.47
N LYS A 246 -7.69 -13.34 -11.21
CA LYS A 246 -8.82 -14.16 -10.76
C LYS A 246 -8.56 -14.90 -9.44
N VAL A 247 -7.81 -14.28 -8.55
CA VAL A 247 -7.62 -14.80 -7.20
C VAL A 247 -8.96 -14.81 -6.48
N GLU A 248 -9.35 -15.94 -5.91
CA GLU A 248 -10.52 -15.99 -5.03
C GLU A 248 -10.26 -15.16 -3.77
N VAL A 249 -10.81 -13.96 -3.75
CA VAL A 249 -10.80 -13.06 -2.60
C VAL A 249 -12.19 -12.99 -1.99
N ALA A 250 -12.25 -12.49 -0.76
CA ALA A 250 -13.52 -12.43 -0.07
C ALA A 250 -14.38 -11.24 -0.51
N PRO A 251 -15.72 -11.31 -0.37
CA PRO A 251 -16.61 -10.26 -0.90
C PRO A 251 -16.40 -8.86 -0.32
N ASP A 252 -15.83 -8.77 0.89
CA ASP A 252 -15.50 -7.51 1.59
C ASP A 252 -14.11 -6.96 1.24
N THR A 253 -13.41 -7.58 0.30
CA THR A 253 -12.11 -7.09 -0.22
C THR A 253 -12.30 -5.80 -0.99
N ILE A 254 -11.40 -4.84 -0.78
CA ILE A 254 -11.34 -3.61 -1.58
C ILE A 254 -10.23 -3.75 -2.62
N VAL A 255 -10.57 -3.54 -3.89
CA VAL A 255 -9.64 -3.60 -5.02
C VAL A 255 -9.21 -2.20 -5.43
N HIS A 256 -7.90 -1.95 -5.48
CA HIS A 256 -7.32 -0.65 -5.81
C HIS A 256 -6.86 -0.62 -7.27
N VAL A 257 -7.60 0.11 -8.12
CA VAL A 257 -7.36 0.23 -9.57
C VAL A 257 -6.32 1.33 -9.83
N TRP A 258 -5.21 0.94 -10.44
CA TRP A 258 -4.05 1.81 -10.65
C TRP A 258 -3.56 1.83 -12.12
N LYS A 259 -3.90 0.82 -12.92
CA LYS A 259 -3.51 0.72 -14.33
C LYS A 259 -4.55 1.33 -15.28
N GLN A 260 -4.05 1.73 -16.45
CA GLN A 260 -4.89 2.12 -17.58
C GLN A 260 -5.23 0.89 -18.44
N PRO A 261 -6.42 0.82 -19.07
CA PRO A 261 -7.53 1.77 -19.01
C PRO A 261 -8.43 1.58 -17.77
N TYR A 262 -8.48 2.55 -16.87
CA TYR A 262 -9.12 2.37 -15.56
C TYR A 262 -10.65 2.25 -15.57
N LEU A 263 -11.34 2.86 -16.54
CA LEU A 263 -12.82 2.84 -16.56
C LEU A 263 -13.37 1.42 -16.78
N THR A 264 -12.76 0.66 -17.70
CA THR A 264 -13.10 -0.74 -17.94
C THR A 264 -12.84 -1.60 -16.71
N GLU A 265 -11.75 -1.32 -15.98
CA GLU A 265 -11.40 -2.06 -14.77
C GLU A 265 -12.35 -1.74 -13.62
N LEU A 266 -12.74 -0.46 -13.46
CA LEU A 266 -13.76 -0.07 -12.48
C LEU A 266 -15.11 -0.75 -12.74
N GLU A 267 -15.55 -0.82 -14.00
CA GLU A 267 -16.76 -1.54 -14.40
C GLU A 267 -16.64 -3.04 -14.06
N ALA A 268 -15.51 -3.67 -14.36
CA ALA A 268 -15.29 -5.09 -14.06
C ALA A 268 -15.31 -5.39 -12.55
N VAL A 269 -14.57 -4.60 -11.76
CA VAL A 269 -14.45 -4.75 -10.31
C VAL A 269 -15.78 -4.52 -9.61
N THR A 270 -16.47 -3.43 -9.95
CA THR A 270 -17.77 -3.09 -9.34
C THR A 270 -18.89 -4.01 -9.83
N GLY A 271 -18.87 -4.44 -11.10
CA GLY A 271 -19.78 -5.44 -11.66
C GLY A 271 -19.62 -6.81 -10.99
N ALA A 272 -18.43 -7.14 -10.51
CA ALA A 272 -18.17 -8.32 -9.67
C ALA A 272 -18.61 -8.15 -8.20
N GLY A 273 -19.08 -6.96 -7.80
CA GLY A 273 -19.61 -6.67 -6.47
C GLY A 273 -18.58 -6.21 -5.44
N PHE A 274 -17.34 -5.93 -5.84
CA PHE A 274 -16.31 -5.43 -4.93
C PHE A 274 -16.38 -3.91 -4.76
N GLN A 275 -15.97 -3.43 -3.58
CA GLN A 275 -15.65 -2.02 -3.40
C GLN A 275 -14.30 -1.71 -4.06
N THR A 276 -14.15 -0.49 -4.58
CA THR A 276 -12.94 -0.12 -5.30
C THR A 276 -12.41 1.26 -4.91
N LEU A 277 -11.09 1.41 -5.02
CA LEU A 277 -10.37 2.68 -4.98
C LEU A 277 -9.77 2.93 -6.36
N LEU A 278 -9.65 4.21 -6.74
CA LEU A 278 -9.00 4.62 -7.98
C LEU A 278 -7.77 5.46 -7.65
N SER A 279 -6.63 5.12 -8.26
CA SER A 279 -5.41 5.93 -8.29
C SER A 279 -4.86 6.15 -9.70
N SER A 280 -5.36 5.41 -10.71
CA SER A 280 -4.75 5.36 -12.05
C SER A 280 -4.58 6.71 -12.76
N CYS A 281 -5.48 7.65 -12.55
CA CYS A 281 -5.37 8.99 -13.13
C CYS A 281 -4.61 10.00 -12.24
N TRP A 282 -4.07 9.56 -11.09
CA TRP A 282 -3.48 10.40 -10.05
C TRP A 282 -2.07 9.93 -9.63
N TYR A 283 -1.29 9.39 -10.57
CA TYR A 283 0.14 9.13 -10.40
C TYR A 283 0.92 10.45 -10.44
N LEU A 284 1.14 11.05 -9.26
CA LEU A 284 1.81 12.34 -9.10
C LEU A 284 3.34 12.27 -9.31
N ASP A 285 3.90 11.07 -9.30
CA ASP A 285 5.30 10.80 -9.66
C ASP A 285 5.54 10.94 -11.18
N TYR A 286 4.50 10.80 -12.00
CA TYR A 286 4.56 11.03 -13.44
C TYR A 286 4.38 12.51 -13.76
N ILE A 287 5.48 13.26 -13.62
CA ILE A 287 5.50 14.71 -13.85
C ILE A 287 5.28 15.08 -15.32
N GLY A 288 4.49 16.12 -15.57
CA GLY A 288 4.27 16.70 -16.89
C GLY A 288 4.80 18.13 -17.00
N TYR A 289 5.18 18.56 -18.21
CA TYR A 289 5.47 19.98 -18.43
C TYR A 289 4.16 20.80 -18.44
N GLY A 290 4.13 21.90 -17.68
CA GLY A 290 3.02 22.85 -17.68
C GLY A 290 2.02 22.61 -16.55
N ALA A 291 0.72 22.79 -16.84
CA ALA A 291 -0.36 22.70 -15.85
C ALA A 291 -1.03 21.31 -15.88
N ASP A 292 -0.25 20.28 -15.58
CA ASP A 292 -0.70 18.87 -15.53
C ASP A 292 -1.79 18.61 -14.47
N TRP A 293 -1.85 19.43 -13.41
CA TRP A 293 -2.91 19.37 -12.39
C TRP A 293 -4.34 19.39 -12.97
N LYS A 294 -4.52 20.02 -14.15
CA LYS A 294 -5.82 20.06 -14.85
C LYS A 294 -6.29 18.66 -15.24
N THR A 295 -5.37 17.79 -15.64
CA THR A 295 -5.65 16.39 -15.99
C THR A 295 -6.16 15.62 -14.77
N TYR A 296 -5.48 15.78 -13.63
CA TYR A 296 -5.90 15.16 -12.36
C TYR A 296 -7.29 15.63 -11.93
N TYR A 297 -7.56 16.93 -12.06
CA TYR A 297 -8.85 17.52 -11.70
C TYR A 297 -10.01 17.11 -12.63
N GLN A 298 -9.72 16.85 -13.92
CA GLN A 298 -10.71 16.43 -14.91
C GLN A 298 -11.05 14.93 -14.83
N CYS A 299 -10.29 14.14 -14.09
CA CYS A 299 -10.58 12.72 -13.90
C CYS A 299 -11.92 12.54 -13.17
N ASP A 300 -12.89 11.87 -13.80
CA ASP A 300 -14.18 11.53 -13.20
C ASP A 300 -14.23 10.03 -12.87
N PRO A 301 -14.13 9.66 -11.57
CA PRO A 301 -14.10 8.26 -11.15
C PRO A 301 -15.43 7.53 -11.33
N GLN A 302 -16.53 8.21 -11.71
CA GLN A 302 -17.85 7.59 -11.92
C GLN A 302 -18.29 7.58 -13.39
N ASN A 303 -17.39 7.90 -14.33
CA ASN A 303 -17.72 7.95 -15.75
C ASN A 303 -17.66 6.56 -16.43
N PHE A 304 -18.25 5.56 -15.79
CA PHE A 304 -18.44 4.21 -16.31
C PHE A 304 -19.85 3.72 -15.97
N THR A 305 -20.34 2.69 -16.67
CA THR A 305 -21.71 2.16 -16.52
C THR A 305 -21.74 0.86 -15.75
#